data_AF-A0AAV1WUX8-F1
#
_entry.id   AF-A0AAV1WUX8-F1
#
_cell.length_a   1.000
_cell.length_b   1.000
_cell.length_c   1.000
_cell.angle_alpha   90.00
_cell.angle_beta   90.00
_cell.angle_gamma   90.00
#
_symmetry.space_group_name_H-M   'P 1'
#
loop_
_entity.id
_entity.type
_entity.pdbx_description
1 polymer ?
#
loop_
_entity_poly.entity_id
_entity_poly.type
_entity_poly.pdbx_seq_one_letter_code
_entity_poly.pdbx_strand_id
1 'polypeptide(L)'
;MASFMEQIRGGRAKFDPERIVLTAGATAANELLTFIIANPGDALLVPTPYYPGFDRDLRWRTGVNIVPIHCDSSNNFQITPEALEAAYREAEATNTKVRGVLITNPSNPLGATIQRKVLENILDFVNSKNIHLVSDEIYSGSVFSSSEFVSVAEILEARGHKNAERVHIVYSLSKDLGLPGFRVGTIYSYNDNVVTTARRMSSFTLISCQTQHLLASMLSDKKFTENYIKTNRERLRKRYQMIIEGLRSVGIECLKGNAGLFCWMNLSPLLLENNKATMEGELELWNAIVHEVKLNISPGSSCHCSEPGWFRVCFANMNEHTLEVALERILVAASQIIGGDGTQSQISDYCSRSFQSKKDLLSLISDLLLLFSALFHFAIETELRIFFTIHEKVTDKRSIQIEMHLIHANNPCQKPYELEILEAQTQLLQLMWKVLFCLTCELDLMASSLKTLQSKAGQASQFLAKHGTAYYKQLLEQNKQYIQDPATVEKCNLLSKQLLYTRLASIPARKEAFSKEVDYVKQLWKNKQDLKVEDAGIAALFGLEIFAWFCAGEIVGRGFTFTGYYV
;
A
#
# COMPACT_ATOMS: atom_id res chain seq x y z
N MET A 1 -22.75 -9.20 3.49
CA MET A 1 -21.88 -8.98 4.67
C MET A 1 -22.25 -9.94 5.80
N ALA A 2 -23.46 -9.86 6.36
CA ALA A 2 -23.93 -10.78 7.42
C ALA A 2 -23.64 -12.25 7.11
N SER A 3 -24.14 -12.74 5.97
CA SER A 3 -23.90 -14.11 5.50
C SER A 3 -22.41 -14.50 5.43
N PHE A 4 -21.55 -13.58 5.01
CA PHE A 4 -20.10 -13.82 4.92
C PHE A 4 -19.47 -13.89 6.32
N MET A 5 -19.89 -13.04 7.26
CA MET A 5 -19.47 -13.10 8.66
C MET A 5 -19.91 -14.40 9.34
N GLU A 6 -21.12 -14.88 9.07
CA GLU A 6 -21.62 -16.18 9.52
C GLU A 6 -20.76 -17.34 8.97
N GLN A 7 -20.45 -17.29 7.67
CA GLN A 7 -19.67 -18.31 6.99
C GLN A 7 -18.23 -18.40 7.52
N ILE A 8 -17.58 -17.27 7.80
CA ILE A 8 -16.24 -17.23 8.42
C ILE A 8 -16.23 -17.99 9.76
N ARG A 9 -17.31 -17.85 10.54
CA ARG A 9 -17.54 -18.49 11.85
C ARG A 9 -18.12 -19.91 11.74
N GLY A 10 -18.15 -20.48 10.52
CA GLY A 10 -18.65 -21.84 10.28
C GLY A 10 -20.14 -22.01 10.59
N GLY A 11 -20.94 -20.94 10.52
CA GLY A 11 -22.37 -20.97 10.81
C GLY A 11 -22.74 -21.08 12.30
N ARG A 12 -21.77 -20.93 13.22
CA ARG A 12 -21.99 -21.05 14.68
C ARG A 12 -22.53 -19.79 15.34
N ALA A 13 -22.51 -18.66 14.63
CA ALA A 13 -23.08 -17.40 15.07
C ALA A 13 -23.86 -16.77 13.92
N LYS A 14 -25.03 -16.21 14.22
CA LYS A 14 -25.90 -15.55 13.24
C LYS A 14 -25.81 -14.04 13.35
N PHE A 15 -25.94 -13.35 12.22
CA PHE A 15 -25.86 -11.89 12.16
C PHE A 15 -27.08 -11.32 11.47
N ASP A 16 -27.84 -10.50 12.18
CA ASP A 16 -28.95 -9.75 11.59
C ASP A 16 -28.40 -8.65 10.67
N PRO A 17 -28.71 -8.66 9.36
CA PRO A 17 -28.26 -7.61 8.44
C PRO A 17 -28.74 -6.21 8.82
N GLU A 18 -29.88 -6.06 9.53
CA GLU A 18 -30.38 -4.74 9.96
C GLU A 18 -29.53 -4.11 11.07
N ARG A 19 -28.77 -4.94 11.80
CA ARG A 19 -27.81 -4.51 12.83
C ARG A 19 -26.42 -4.20 12.29
N ILE A 20 -26.17 -4.45 11.00
CA ILE A 20 -24.91 -4.11 10.35
C ILE A 20 -24.90 -2.62 9.99
N VAL A 21 -23.89 -1.92 10.51
CA VAL A 21 -23.57 -0.55 10.11
C VAL A 21 -22.23 -0.53 9.38
N LEU A 22 -22.27 -0.14 8.11
CA LEU A 22 -21.09 -0.04 7.26
C LEU A 22 -20.29 1.23 7.56
N THR A 23 -18.96 1.11 7.52
CA THR A 23 -18.02 2.22 7.78
C THR A 23 -16.82 2.15 6.83
N ALA A 24 -16.08 3.26 6.71
CA ALA A 24 -14.90 3.41 5.84
C ALA A 24 -13.66 2.67 6.38
N GLY A 25 -13.77 1.36 6.56
CA GLY A 25 -12.78 0.47 7.16
C GLY A 25 -12.87 0.37 8.69
N ALA A 26 -12.12 -0.57 9.28
CA ALA A 26 -12.12 -0.78 10.74
C ALA A 26 -11.62 0.44 11.53
N THR A 27 -10.72 1.26 10.97
CA THR A 27 -10.31 2.55 11.58
C THR A 27 -11.52 3.44 11.89
N ALA A 28 -12.41 3.63 10.91
CA ALA A 28 -13.63 4.40 11.10
C ALA A 28 -14.61 3.70 12.06
N ALA A 29 -14.70 2.36 12.02
CA ALA A 29 -15.55 1.60 12.93
C ALA A 29 -15.14 1.77 14.40
N ASN A 30 -13.85 1.62 14.70
CA ASN A 30 -13.29 1.71 16.04
C ASN A 30 -13.44 3.13 16.63
N GLU A 31 -13.17 4.15 15.82
CA GLU A 31 -13.34 5.55 16.24
C GLU A 31 -14.81 5.90 16.49
N LEU A 32 -15.68 5.55 15.54
CA LEU A 32 -17.12 5.85 15.62
C LEU A 32 -17.77 5.14 16.81
N LEU A 33 -17.40 3.88 17.07
CA LEU A 33 -17.91 3.15 18.21
C LEU A 33 -17.44 3.78 19.53
N THR A 34 -16.17 4.21 19.59
CA THR A 34 -15.62 4.92 20.76
C THR A 34 -16.38 6.22 21.04
N PHE A 35 -16.70 7.03 20.02
CA PHE A 35 -17.55 8.23 20.18
C PHE A 35 -18.93 7.95 20.78
N ILE A 36 -19.48 6.76 20.52
CA ILE A 36 -20.83 6.39 21.01
C ILE A 36 -20.79 5.92 22.46
N ILE A 37 -19.78 5.12 22.82
CA ILE A 37 -19.76 4.41 24.11
C ILE A 37 -19.00 5.15 25.20
N ALA A 38 -18.21 6.18 24.86
CA ALA A 38 -17.34 6.90 25.78
C ALA A 38 -17.32 8.41 25.50
N ASN A 39 -17.16 9.20 26.56
CA ASN A 39 -16.99 10.66 26.49
C ASN A 39 -15.50 11.04 26.50
N PRO A 40 -15.13 12.26 26.07
CA PRO A 40 -13.78 12.78 26.28
C PRO A 40 -13.38 12.69 27.78
N GLY A 41 -12.20 12.17 28.05
CA GLY A 41 -11.68 11.91 29.40
C GLY A 41 -12.01 10.52 29.97
N ASP A 42 -13.02 9.81 29.43
CA ASP A 42 -13.27 8.41 29.77
C ASP A 42 -12.12 7.49 29.25
N ALA A 43 -12.09 6.23 29.66
CA ALA A 43 -11.10 5.24 29.21
C ALA A 43 -11.69 3.94 28.65
N LEU A 44 -10.94 3.32 27.73
CA LEU A 44 -11.09 1.91 27.33
C LEU A 44 -9.88 1.10 27.80
N LEU A 45 -10.14 -0.10 28.32
CA LEU A 45 -9.09 -1.05 28.67
C LEU A 45 -8.66 -1.85 27.43
N VAL A 46 -7.37 -1.94 27.15
CA VAL A 46 -6.85 -2.63 25.94
C VAL A 46 -5.68 -3.56 26.28
N PRO A 47 -5.74 -4.87 25.97
CA PRO A 47 -4.65 -5.81 26.22
C PRO A 47 -3.36 -5.46 25.49
N THR A 48 -2.23 -5.43 26.18
CA THR A 48 -0.90 -5.28 25.55
C THR A 48 -0.27 -6.64 25.26
N PRO A 49 0.44 -6.82 24.13
CA PRO A 49 0.62 -5.84 23.06
C PRO A 49 -0.64 -5.70 22.17
N TYR A 50 -0.86 -4.50 21.62
CA TYR A 50 -2.00 -4.20 20.74
C TYR A 50 -1.60 -3.50 19.44
N TYR A 51 -2.57 -3.35 18.53
CA TYR A 51 -2.40 -2.62 17.27
C TYR A 51 -2.06 -1.13 17.51
N PRO A 52 -0.87 -0.64 17.11
CA PRO A 52 -0.41 0.73 17.44
C PRO A 52 -1.34 1.84 16.93
N GLY A 53 -2.10 1.57 15.86
CA GLY A 53 -3.06 2.54 15.35
C GLY A 53 -4.23 2.82 16.30
N PHE A 54 -4.45 2.02 17.34
CA PHE A 54 -5.44 2.33 18.38
C PHE A 54 -5.11 3.62 19.14
N ASP A 55 -3.85 3.97 19.32
CA ASP A 55 -3.47 5.26 19.93
C ASP A 55 -4.04 6.44 19.15
N ARG A 56 -4.13 6.32 17.83
CA ARG A 56 -4.74 7.33 16.98
C ARG A 56 -6.25 7.16 16.92
N ASP A 57 -6.69 5.96 16.53
CA ASP A 57 -8.08 5.66 16.15
C ASP A 57 -9.03 5.80 17.34
N LEU A 58 -8.58 5.48 18.56
CA LEU A 58 -9.41 5.50 19.76
C LEU A 58 -9.30 6.79 20.58
N ARG A 59 -8.24 7.60 20.40
CA ARG A 59 -7.93 8.72 21.31
C ARG A 59 -7.99 10.09 20.64
N TRP A 60 -7.55 10.20 19.38
CA TRP A 60 -7.18 11.50 18.81
C TRP A 60 -8.34 12.50 18.77
N ARG A 61 -9.48 12.12 18.18
CA ARG A 61 -10.65 13.01 18.08
C ARG A 61 -11.70 12.78 19.16
N THR A 62 -11.69 11.59 19.77
CA THR A 62 -12.63 11.18 20.82
C THR A 62 -12.26 11.77 22.18
N GLY A 63 -10.99 12.11 22.39
CA GLY A 63 -10.46 12.51 23.70
C GLY A 63 -10.49 11.40 24.75
N VAL A 64 -10.70 10.14 24.32
CA VAL A 64 -10.76 8.96 25.20
C VAL A 64 -9.34 8.45 25.47
N ASN A 65 -9.11 7.93 26.67
CA ASN A 65 -7.84 7.35 27.09
C ASN A 65 -7.80 5.83 26.85
N ILE A 66 -6.59 5.30 26.71
CA ILE A 66 -6.34 3.85 26.73
C ILE A 66 -5.64 3.53 28.05
N VAL A 67 -6.17 2.54 28.77
CA VAL A 67 -5.50 1.96 29.95
C VAL A 67 -5.08 0.53 29.59
N PRO A 68 -3.79 0.18 29.68
CA PRO A 68 -3.30 -1.12 29.24
C PRO A 68 -3.74 -2.25 30.17
N ILE A 69 -4.15 -3.38 29.61
CA ILE A 69 -4.24 -4.65 30.33
C ILE A 69 -2.95 -5.41 30.04
N HIS A 70 -2.00 -5.35 30.98
CA HIS A 70 -0.68 -5.94 30.78
C HIS A 70 -0.76 -7.47 30.66
N CYS A 71 -0.30 -8.01 29.52
CA CYS A 71 -0.07 -9.43 29.31
C CYS A 71 1.41 -9.67 29.01
N ASP A 72 1.93 -10.81 29.43
CA ASP A 72 3.35 -11.13 29.41
C ASP A 72 3.62 -12.51 28.79
N SER A 73 4.87 -12.82 28.49
CA SER A 73 5.21 -14.07 27.80
C SER A 73 5.08 -15.32 28.67
N SER A 74 5.04 -15.18 30.00
CA SER A 74 4.99 -16.31 30.94
C SER A 74 3.78 -17.22 30.73
N ASN A 75 2.67 -16.64 30.23
CA ASN A 75 1.43 -17.35 29.92
C ASN A 75 1.06 -17.29 28.42
N ASN A 76 2.01 -16.95 27.54
CA ASN A 76 1.81 -16.71 26.11
C ASN A 76 0.92 -15.49 25.79
N PHE A 77 1.06 -14.39 26.55
CA PHE A 77 0.31 -13.14 26.39
C PHE A 77 -1.21 -13.30 26.51
N GLN A 78 -1.66 -14.26 27.33
CA GLN A 78 -3.09 -14.47 27.57
C GLN A 78 -3.62 -13.46 28.58
N ILE A 79 -4.80 -12.92 28.30
CA ILE A 79 -5.54 -12.03 29.21
C ILE A 79 -5.98 -12.84 30.43
N THR A 80 -5.64 -12.35 31.62
CA THR A 80 -6.04 -12.95 32.89
C THR A 80 -7.09 -12.09 33.61
N PRO A 81 -7.97 -12.70 34.44
CA PRO A 81 -8.87 -11.95 35.32
C PRO A 81 -8.13 -10.95 36.22
N GLU A 82 -6.94 -11.31 36.69
CA GLU A 82 -6.11 -10.47 37.56
C GLU A 82 -5.62 -9.22 36.82
N ALA A 83 -5.17 -9.37 35.57
CA ALA A 83 -4.75 -8.24 34.74
C ALA A 83 -5.92 -7.31 34.40
N LEU A 84 -7.12 -7.85 34.16
CA LEU A 84 -8.34 -7.06 33.95
C LEU A 84 -8.69 -6.21 35.17
N GLU A 85 -8.69 -6.80 36.36
CA GLU A 85 -8.95 -6.08 37.61
C GLU A 85 -7.86 -5.07 37.95
N ALA A 86 -6.58 -5.39 37.68
CA ALA A 86 -5.47 -4.46 37.87
C ALA A 86 -5.62 -3.19 37.01
N ALA A 87 -5.86 -3.36 35.70
CA ALA A 87 -6.06 -2.24 34.78
C ALA A 87 -7.28 -1.38 35.16
N TYR A 88 -8.36 -2.02 35.61
CA TYR A 88 -9.55 -1.31 36.08
C TYR A 88 -9.27 -0.47 37.33
N ARG A 89 -8.54 -1.03 38.32
CA ARG A 89 -8.14 -0.30 39.53
C ARG A 89 -7.18 0.85 39.24
N GLU A 90 -6.28 0.70 38.28
CA GLU A 90 -5.39 1.77 37.82
C GLU A 90 -6.19 2.97 37.28
N ALA A 91 -7.21 2.70 36.46
CA ALA A 91 -8.11 3.74 35.98
C ALA A 91 -8.89 4.40 37.13
N GLU A 92 -9.39 3.63 38.10
CA GLU A 92 -10.07 4.18 39.28
C GLU A 92 -9.14 5.05 40.14
N ALA A 93 -7.88 4.64 40.32
CA ALA A 93 -6.88 5.38 41.10
C ALA A 93 -6.55 6.75 40.50
N THR A 94 -6.69 6.90 39.18
CA THR A 94 -6.53 8.17 38.45
C THR A 94 -7.85 8.94 38.27
N ASN A 95 -8.94 8.48 38.91
CA ASN A 95 -10.29 9.02 38.77
C ASN A 95 -10.80 9.03 37.31
N THR A 96 -10.35 8.06 36.51
CA THR A 96 -10.71 7.90 35.11
C THR A 96 -11.85 6.89 34.98
N LYS A 97 -12.96 7.30 34.36
CA LYS A 97 -14.12 6.42 34.20
C LYS A 97 -13.90 5.41 33.08
N VAL A 98 -13.86 4.13 33.42
CA VAL A 98 -13.78 3.03 32.45
C VAL A 98 -15.13 2.82 31.77
N ARG A 99 -15.14 2.76 30.43
CA ARG A 99 -16.35 2.56 29.62
C ARG A 99 -16.40 1.20 28.96
N GLY A 100 -15.29 0.51 28.82
CA GLY A 100 -15.29 -0.83 28.26
C GLY A 100 -13.90 -1.43 28.10
N VAL A 101 -13.90 -2.66 27.61
CA VAL A 101 -12.71 -3.40 27.19
C VAL A 101 -12.75 -3.49 25.67
N LEU A 102 -11.64 -3.18 24.99
CA LEU A 102 -11.46 -3.46 23.57
C LEU A 102 -10.43 -4.58 23.41
N ILE A 103 -10.86 -5.68 22.78
CA ILE A 103 -10.00 -6.81 22.45
C ILE A 103 -9.88 -6.96 20.93
N THR A 104 -8.74 -7.48 20.47
CA THR A 104 -8.57 -7.90 19.07
C THR A 104 -8.49 -9.42 19.02
N ASN A 105 -9.43 -10.08 18.33
CA ASN A 105 -9.54 -11.54 18.28
C ASN A 105 -9.93 -12.00 16.86
N PRO A 106 -9.02 -12.65 16.11
CA PRO A 106 -7.63 -12.98 16.45
C PRO A 106 -6.73 -11.76 16.67
N SER A 107 -5.72 -11.89 17.54
CA SER A 107 -4.90 -10.77 18.00
C SER A 107 -3.89 -10.26 16.97
N ASN A 108 -3.72 -8.93 16.97
CA ASN A 108 -2.62 -8.22 16.34
C ASN A 108 -1.88 -7.45 17.46
N PRO A 109 -0.61 -7.79 17.76
CA PRO A 109 0.36 -8.45 16.88
C PRO A 109 0.58 -9.97 17.08
N LEU A 110 -0.11 -10.62 18.02
CA LEU A 110 0.25 -11.97 18.46
C LEU A 110 0.03 -13.07 17.39
N GLY A 111 -0.94 -12.90 16.48
CA GLY A 111 -1.27 -13.92 15.49
C GLY A 111 -1.98 -15.15 16.09
N ALA A 112 -2.62 -14.97 17.26
CA ALA A 112 -3.28 -16.02 18.01
C ALA A 112 -4.74 -15.68 18.30
N THR A 113 -5.60 -16.70 18.28
CA THR A 113 -7.00 -16.60 18.72
C THR A 113 -7.12 -16.62 20.25
N ILE A 114 -8.07 -15.88 20.80
CA ILE A 114 -8.39 -15.94 22.23
C ILE A 114 -9.18 -17.22 22.52
N GLN A 115 -8.79 -17.94 23.58
CA GLN A 115 -9.48 -19.14 24.01
C GLN A 115 -10.90 -18.83 24.50
N ARG A 116 -11.85 -19.76 24.27
CA ARG A 116 -13.25 -19.63 24.72
C ARG A 116 -13.35 -19.26 26.20
N LYS A 117 -12.59 -19.94 27.06
CA LYS A 117 -12.63 -19.69 28.51
C LYS A 117 -12.18 -18.28 28.88
N VAL A 118 -11.18 -17.74 28.18
CA VAL A 118 -10.70 -16.37 28.38
C VAL A 118 -11.75 -15.36 27.92
N LEU A 119 -12.39 -15.57 26.76
CA LEU A 119 -13.50 -14.72 26.30
C LEU A 119 -14.71 -14.75 27.26
N GLU A 120 -15.03 -15.91 27.84
CA GLU A 120 -16.07 -16.03 28.86
C GLU A 120 -15.72 -15.22 30.12
N ASN A 121 -14.47 -15.30 30.58
CA ASN A 121 -13.99 -14.51 31.73
C ASN A 121 -14.06 -13.00 31.44
N ILE A 122 -13.69 -12.56 30.22
CA ILE A 122 -13.80 -11.15 29.80
C ILE A 122 -15.27 -10.72 29.80
N LEU A 123 -16.17 -11.54 29.26
CA LEU A 123 -17.61 -11.27 29.26
C LEU A 123 -18.18 -11.17 30.68
N ASP A 124 -17.75 -12.04 31.59
CA ASP A 124 -18.18 -12.02 32.99
C ASP A 124 -17.69 -10.75 33.70
N PHE A 125 -16.44 -10.34 33.44
CA PHE A 125 -15.85 -9.11 33.94
C PHE A 125 -16.58 -7.85 33.43
N VAL A 126 -16.82 -7.70 32.12
CA VAL A 126 -17.51 -6.51 31.62
C VAL A 126 -18.95 -6.42 32.11
N ASN A 127 -19.61 -7.57 32.31
CA ASN A 127 -20.95 -7.64 32.88
C ASN A 127 -20.96 -7.23 34.35
N SER A 128 -20.00 -7.70 35.16
CA SER A 128 -19.92 -7.37 36.59
C SER A 128 -19.62 -5.89 36.82
N LYS A 129 -18.79 -5.27 35.96
CA LYS A 129 -18.47 -3.84 36.00
C LYS A 129 -19.49 -2.96 35.29
N ASN A 130 -20.47 -3.54 34.61
CA ASN A 130 -21.49 -2.80 33.85
C ASN A 130 -20.89 -1.92 32.72
N ILE A 131 -19.83 -2.39 32.07
CA ILE A 131 -19.09 -1.70 31.00
C ILE A 131 -19.23 -2.43 29.65
N HIS A 132 -18.77 -1.81 28.57
CA HIS A 132 -18.85 -2.36 27.21
C HIS A 132 -17.74 -3.37 26.88
N LEU A 133 -17.99 -4.24 25.91
CA LEU A 133 -16.98 -5.06 25.24
C LEU A 133 -17.00 -4.76 23.74
N VAL A 134 -15.86 -4.31 23.22
CA VAL A 134 -15.62 -4.19 21.78
C VAL A 134 -14.69 -5.32 21.36
N SER A 135 -15.17 -6.20 20.47
CA SER A 135 -14.36 -7.26 19.88
C SER A 135 -14.03 -6.89 18.44
N ASP A 136 -12.79 -6.45 18.20
CA ASP A 136 -12.26 -6.28 16.85
C ASP A 136 -11.89 -7.65 16.28
N GLU A 137 -12.78 -8.18 15.45
CA GLU A 137 -12.68 -9.49 14.82
C GLU A 137 -12.24 -9.40 13.34
N ILE A 138 -11.50 -8.33 12.97
CA ILE A 138 -11.00 -8.09 11.61
C ILE A 138 -10.18 -9.26 11.03
N TYR A 139 -9.50 -10.03 11.86
CA TYR A 139 -8.70 -11.19 11.44
C TYR A 139 -9.47 -12.52 11.46
N SER A 140 -10.77 -12.52 11.73
CA SER A 140 -11.58 -13.76 11.84
C SER A 140 -11.51 -14.67 10.60
N GLY A 141 -11.37 -14.08 9.40
CA GLY A 141 -11.20 -14.82 8.15
C GLY A 141 -9.78 -15.35 7.87
N SER A 142 -8.80 -15.02 8.72
CA SER A 142 -7.38 -15.39 8.55
C SER A 142 -6.92 -16.57 9.41
N VAL A 143 -7.83 -17.18 10.17
CA VAL A 143 -7.53 -18.36 11.00
C VAL A 143 -7.27 -19.59 10.15
N PHE A 144 -6.29 -20.42 10.51
CA PHE A 144 -5.91 -21.59 9.70
C PHE A 144 -7.00 -22.66 9.69
N SER A 145 -7.78 -22.79 10.77
CA SER A 145 -9.01 -23.57 10.84
C SER A 145 -10.17 -22.79 11.45
N SER A 146 -11.40 -23.01 10.94
CA SER A 146 -12.61 -22.40 11.51
C SER A 146 -12.93 -22.89 12.92
N SER A 147 -12.46 -24.07 13.33
CA SER A 147 -12.69 -24.62 14.67
C SER A 147 -11.84 -23.93 15.75
N GLU A 148 -10.79 -23.23 15.35
CA GLU A 148 -9.83 -22.60 16.26
C GLU A 148 -10.27 -21.18 16.65
N PHE A 149 -11.09 -20.53 15.82
CA PHE A 149 -11.64 -19.22 16.13
C PHE A 149 -12.97 -19.33 16.87
N VAL A 150 -13.08 -18.61 17.98
CA VAL A 150 -14.33 -18.41 18.72
C VAL A 150 -14.66 -16.93 18.68
N SER A 151 -15.74 -16.58 17.99
CA SER A 151 -16.29 -15.22 18.03
C SER A 151 -17.01 -14.97 19.36
N VAL A 152 -17.01 -13.71 19.84
CA VAL A 152 -17.83 -13.33 21.00
C VAL A 152 -19.33 -13.59 20.75
N ALA A 153 -19.77 -13.52 19.49
CA ALA A 153 -21.14 -13.86 19.10
C ALA A 153 -21.50 -15.32 19.41
N GLU A 154 -20.57 -16.26 19.25
CA GLU A 154 -20.81 -17.68 19.55
C GLU A 154 -21.03 -17.93 21.05
N ILE A 155 -20.38 -17.12 21.90
CA ILE A 155 -20.56 -17.21 23.35
C ILE A 155 -21.91 -16.61 23.75
N LEU A 156 -22.32 -15.51 23.11
CA LEU A 156 -23.63 -14.91 23.34
C LEU A 156 -24.78 -15.82 22.90
N GLU A 157 -24.67 -16.47 21.75
CA GLU A 157 -25.63 -17.50 21.29
C GLU A 157 -25.77 -18.62 22.34
N ALA A 158 -24.65 -19.15 22.83
CA ALA A 158 -24.65 -20.18 23.86
C ALA A 158 -25.26 -19.71 25.21
N ARG A 159 -25.21 -18.40 25.48
CA ARG A 159 -25.79 -17.77 26.69
C ARG A 159 -27.21 -17.23 26.48
N GLY A 160 -27.81 -17.44 25.31
CA GLY A 160 -29.16 -16.93 24.98
C GLY A 160 -29.24 -15.40 24.94
N HIS A 161 -28.17 -14.73 24.50
CA HIS A 161 -28.04 -13.26 24.37
C HIS A 161 -28.28 -12.45 25.66
N LYS A 162 -28.17 -13.06 26.84
CA LYS A 162 -28.25 -12.33 28.11
C LYS A 162 -27.14 -11.27 28.19
N ASN A 163 -27.52 -10.04 28.53
CA ASN A 163 -26.63 -8.87 28.63
C ASN A 163 -25.86 -8.54 27.34
N ALA A 164 -26.34 -8.97 26.17
CA ALA A 164 -25.66 -8.75 24.90
C ALA A 164 -25.56 -7.26 24.50
N GLU A 165 -26.43 -6.38 25.02
CA GLU A 165 -26.48 -4.95 24.67
C GLU A 165 -25.19 -4.15 24.92
N ARG A 166 -24.24 -4.70 25.67
CA ARG A 166 -22.92 -4.08 25.89
C ARG A 166 -21.82 -4.68 25.03
N VAL A 167 -22.14 -5.64 24.16
CA VAL A 167 -21.18 -6.31 23.29
C VAL A 167 -21.31 -5.80 21.87
N HIS A 168 -20.17 -5.46 21.28
CA HIS A 168 -20.06 -4.90 19.94
C HIS A 168 -18.94 -5.60 19.19
N ILE A 169 -19.14 -5.84 17.90
CA ILE A 169 -18.15 -6.47 17.03
C ILE A 169 -17.73 -5.45 15.97
N VAL A 170 -16.43 -5.30 15.79
CA VAL A 170 -15.83 -4.57 14.67
C VAL A 170 -15.26 -5.59 13.68
N TYR A 171 -15.50 -5.36 12.40
CA TYR A 171 -15.04 -6.21 11.33
C TYR A 171 -14.64 -5.40 10.09
N SER A 172 -13.81 -5.94 9.20
CA SER A 172 -13.44 -5.30 7.94
C SER A 172 -12.87 -6.32 6.93
N LEU A 173 -13.13 -6.07 5.65
CA LEU A 173 -12.61 -6.86 4.52
C LEU A 173 -11.16 -6.53 4.17
N SER A 174 -10.50 -5.69 4.96
CA SER A 174 -9.15 -5.19 4.67
C SER A 174 -8.07 -6.25 4.78
N LYS A 175 -8.29 -7.28 5.61
CA LYS A 175 -7.24 -8.22 6.04
C LYS A 175 -7.47 -9.63 5.52
N ASP A 176 -8.70 -10.12 5.58
CA ASP A 176 -9.03 -11.46 5.10
C ASP A 176 -9.24 -11.52 3.59
N LEU A 177 -9.96 -10.56 2.99
CA LEU A 177 -10.10 -10.42 1.53
C LEU A 177 -8.95 -9.67 0.86
N GLY A 178 -8.10 -9.00 1.64
CA GLY A 178 -6.99 -8.20 1.11
C GLY A 178 -7.45 -6.95 0.37
N LEU A 179 -8.56 -6.33 0.78
CA LEU A 179 -9.16 -5.15 0.11
C LEU A 179 -9.07 -3.86 0.96
N PRO A 180 -7.90 -3.48 1.52
CA PRO A 180 -7.80 -2.32 2.40
C PRO A 180 -8.11 -1.00 1.67
N GLY A 181 -7.85 -0.92 0.37
CA GLY A 181 -8.14 0.27 -0.47
C GLY A 181 -9.63 0.50 -0.71
N PHE A 182 -10.47 -0.52 -0.56
CA PHE A 182 -11.92 -0.39 -0.76
C PHE A 182 -12.66 0.17 0.45
N ARG A 183 -11.95 0.35 1.58
CA ARG A 183 -12.47 0.99 2.79
C ARG A 183 -13.77 0.35 3.30
N VAL A 184 -13.82 -0.97 3.42
CA VAL A 184 -15.02 -1.68 3.90
C VAL A 184 -14.83 -2.17 5.33
N GLY A 185 -15.47 -1.48 6.26
CA GLY A 185 -15.58 -1.80 7.68
C GLY A 185 -17.04 -2.02 8.08
N THR A 186 -17.24 -2.62 9.25
CA THR A 186 -18.56 -2.90 9.81
C THR A 186 -18.52 -2.82 11.32
N ILE A 187 -19.54 -2.18 11.89
CA ILE A 187 -19.92 -2.31 13.29
C ILE A 187 -21.16 -3.22 13.33
N TYR A 188 -21.13 -4.22 14.21
CA TYR A 188 -22.30 -5.01 14.57
C TYR A 188 -22.54 -4.87 16.08
N SER A 189 -23.76 -4.49 16.46
CA SER A 189 -24.09 -4.26 17.86
C SER A 189 -25.45 -4.88 18.20
N TYR A 190 -25.51 -5.50 19.38
CA TYR A 190 -26.76 -6.00 19.96
C TYR A 190 -27.59 -4.90 20.64
N ASN A 191 -27.14 -3.64 20.58
CA ASN A 191 -27.81 -2.48 21.16
C ASN A 191 -28.35 -1.55 20.08
N ASP A 192 -29.67 -1.36 20.06
CA ASP A 192 -30.38 -0.61 19.03
C ASP A 192 -30.07 0.88 19.04
N ASN A 193 -29.78 1.44 20.21
CA ASN A 193 -29.35 2.84 20.34
C ASN A 193 -27.96 3.03 19.73
N VAL A 194 -27.05 2.05 19.93
CA VAL A 194 -25.73 2.06 19.30
C VAL A 194 -25.86 1.90 17.78
N VAL A 195 -26.68 0.97 17.29
CA VAL A 195 -26.93 0.79 15.84
C VAL A 195 -27.48 2.06 15.22
N THR A 196 -28.49 2.68 15.83
CA THR A 196 -29.12 3.91 15.33
C THR A 196 -28.14 5.07 15.30
N THR A 197 -27.37 5.25 16.37
CA THR A 197 -26.38 6.34 16.47
C THR A 197 -25.23 6.12 15.49
N ALA A 198 -24.74 4.88 15.37
CA ALA A 198 -23.70 4.52 14.42
C ALA A 198 -24.15 4.76 12.98
N ARG A 199 -25.39 4.41 12.64
CA ARG A 199 -25.96 4.65 11.31
C ARG A 199 -26.03 6.15 11.00
N ARG A 200 -26.40 7.01 11.95
CA ARG A 200 -26.38 8.48 11.79
C ARG A 200 -24.96 9.01 11.56
N MET A 201 -24.00 8.55 12.37
CA MET A 201 -22.60 8.96 12.26
C MET A 201 -21.88 8.38 11.03
N SER A 202 -22.41 7.30 10.45
CA SER A 202 -21.84 6.67 9.24
C SER A 202 -21.79 7.61 8.04
N SER A 203 -22.57 8.71 8.04
CA SER A 203 -22.54 9.77 7.03
C SER A 203 -21.13 10.35 6.80
N PHE A 204 -20.27 10.38 7.82
CA PHE A 204 -18.87 10.81 7.70
C PHE A 204 -17.93 9.72 7.16
N THR A 205 -18.40 8.48 7.10
CA THR A 205 -17.58 7.28 6.87
C THR A 205 -18.27 6.29 5.92
N LEU A 206 -19.11 6.78 5.00
CA LEU A 206 -19.81 5.94 4.05
C LEU A 206 -18.83 5.22 3.11
N ILE A 207 -19.20 4.01 2.72
CA ILE A 207 -18.52 3.25 1.68
C ILE A 207 -19.08 3.69 0.32
N SER A 208 -18.21 3.83 -0.68
CA SER A 208 -18.62 4.06 -2.07
C SER A 208 -19.73 3.08 -2.50
N CYS A 209 -20.84 3.58 -3.05
CA CYS A 209 -21.94 2.75 -3.52
C CYS A 209 -21.50 1.78 -4.64
N GLN A 210 -20.54 2.18 -5.47
CA GLN A 210 -19.92 1.32 -6.48
C GLN A 210 -19.23 0.12 -5.83
N THR A 211 -18.44 0.37 -4.78
CA THR A 211 -17.78 -0.69 -4.00
C THR A 211 -18.78 -1.59 -3.30
N GLN A 212 -19.84 -1.01 -2.72
CA GLN A 212 -20.91 -1.80 -2.08
C GLN A 212 -21.59 -2.73 -3.09
N HIS A 213 -21.93 -2.24 -4.28
CA HIS A 213 -22.56 -3.05 -5.32
C HIS A 213 -21.64 -4.19 -5.80
N LEU A 214 -20.37 -3.89 -6.08
CA LEU A 214 -19.37 -4.89 -6.45
C LEU A 214 -19.25 -5.99 -5.40
N LEU A 215 -19.08 -5.61 -4.14
CA LEU A 215 -18.91 -6.57 -3.04
C LEU A 215 -20.20 -7.31 -2.71
N ALA A 216 -21.37 -6.69 -2.86
CA ALA A 216 -22.64 -7.38 -2.70
C ALA A 216 -22.78 -8.51 -3.74
N SER A 217 -22.42 -8.26 -5.00
CA SER A 217 -22.39 -9.29 -6.04
C SER A 217 -21.38 -10.39 -5.71
N MET A 218 -20.13 -10.02 -5.43
CA MET A 218 -19.05 -10.95 -5.13
C MET A 218 -19.31 -11.83 -3.88
N LEU A 219 -19.81 -11.24 -2.80
CA LEU A 219 -20.07 -11.95 -1.53
C LEU A 219 -21.40 -12.71 -1.52
N SER A 220 -22.27 -12.50 -2.51
CA SER A 220 -23.49 -13.29 -2.69
C SER A 220 -23.23 -14.60 -3.44
N ASP A 221 -22.14 -14.68 -4.19
CA ASP A 221 -21.68 -15.94 -4.80
C ASP A 221 -21.08 -16.86 -3.72
N LYS A 222 -21.90 -17.78 -3.22
CA LYS A 222 -21.50 -18.77 -2.20
C LYS A 222 -20.36 -19.67 -2.67
N LYS A 223 -20.32 -20.02 -3.95
CA LYS A 223 -19.26 -20.87 -4.51
C LYS A 223 -17.93 -20.13 -4.45
N PHE A 224 -17.93 -18.84 -4.79
CA PHE A 224 -16.77 -17.99 -4.62
C PHE A 224 -16.34 -17.88 -3.15
N THR A 225 -17.24 -17.54 -2.23
CA THR A 225 -16.85 -17.32 -0.82
C THR A 225 -16.35 -18.60 -0.14
N GLU A 226 -16.98 -19.76 -0.40
CA GLU A 226 -16.53 -21.05 0.11
C GLU A 226 -15.12 -21.40 -0.39
N ASN A 227 -14.90 -21.25 -1.69
CA ASN A 227 -13.60 -21.51 -2.30
C ASN A 227 -12.54 -20.53 -1.82
N TYR A 228 -12.88 -19.25 -1.69
CA TYR A 228 -11.99 -18.21 -1.19
C TYR A 228 -11.53 -18.53 0.22
N ILE A 229 -12.47 -18.76 1.16
CA ILE A 229 -12.14 -19.03 2.56
C ILE A 229 -11.24 -20.26 2.66
N LYS A 230 -11.57 -21.36 1.99
CA LYS A 230 -10.74 -22.57 1.97
C LYS A 230 -9.34 -22.29 1.46
N THR A 231 -9.24 -21.64 0.31
CA THR A 231 -7.96 -21.34 -0.35
C THR A 231 -7.10 -20.37 0.47
N ASN A 232 -7.72 -19.35 1.05
CA ASN A 232 -7.03 -18.35 1.88
C ASN A 232 -6.41 -19.01 3.12
N ARG A 233 -7.18 -19.83 3.84
CA ARG A 233 -6.71 -20.56 5.01
C ARG A 233 -5.55 -21.50 4.69
N GLU A 234 -5.65 -22.25 3.59
CA GLU A 234 -4.60 -23.16 3.14
C GLU A 234 -3.30 -22.42 2.83
N ARG A 235 -3.39 -21.32 2.08
CA ARG A 235 -2.22 -20.51 1.70
C ARG A 235 -1.58 -19.82 2.91
N LEU A 236 -2.39 -19.24 3.80
CA LEU A 236 -1.89 -18.61 5.03
C LEU A 236 -1.19 -19.64 5.93
N ARG A 237 -1.78 -20.83 6.11
CA ARG A 237 -1.15 -21.92 6.87
C ARG A 237 0.18 -22.35 6.27
N LYS A 238 0.26 -22.53 4.94
CA LYS A 238 1.51 -22.86 4.25
C LYS A 238 2.58 -21.79 4.50
N ARG A 239 2.22 -20.51 4.38
CA ARG A 239 3.16 -19.40 4.62
C ARG A 239 3.59 -19.28 6.08
N TYR A 240 2.68 -19.50 7.01
CA TYR A 240 3.00 -19.54 8.43
C TYR A 240 3.98 -20.68 8.75
N GLN A 241 3.74 -21.89 8.22
CA GLN A 241 4.67 -23.01 8.41
C GLN A 241 6.06 -22.70 7.88
N MET A 242 6.14 -22.13 6.67
CA MET A 242 7.40 -21.75 6.04
C MET A 242 8.22 -20.76 6.89
N ILE A 243 7.61 -19.69 7.40
CA ILE A 243 8.34 -18.72 8.24
C ILE A 243 8.74 -19.31 9.59
N ILE A 244 7.86 -20.09 10.24
CA ILE A 244 8.14 -20.69 11.55
C ILE A 244 9.25 -21.75 11.45
N GLU A 245 9.24 -22.58 10.42
CA GLU A 245 10.29 -23.59 10.18
C GLU A 245 11.62 -22.91 9.83
N GLY A 246 11.60 -21.87 8.98
CA GLY A 246 12.77 -21.08 8.63
C GLY A 246 13.42 -20.43 9.85
N LEU A 247 12.64 -19.76 10.69
CA LEU A 247 13.15 -19.12 11.92
C LEU A 247 13.66 -20.15 12.93
N ARG A 248 12.95 -21.28 13.10
CA ARG A 248 13.37 -22.37 14.00
C ARG A 248 14.70 -22.98 13.57
N SER A 249 14.99 -23.04 12.26
CA SER A 249 16.25 -23.60 11.75
C SER A 249 17.50 -22.85 12.23
N VAL A 250 17.35 -21.61 12.70
CA VAL A 250 18.42 -20.80 13.33
C VAL A 250 18.17 -20.50 14.80
N GLY A 251 17.35 -21.31 15.46
CA GLY A 251 17.11 -21.20 16.90
C GLY A 251 16.27 -19.98 17.31
N ILE A 252 15.60 -19.31 16.36
CA ILE A 252 14.68 -18.22 16.66
C ILE A 252 13.28 -18.80 16.87
N GLU A 253 12.74 -18.63 18.08
CA GLU A 253 11.38 -19.06 18.40
C GLU A 253 10.34 -17.97 18.10
N CYS A 254 9.11 -18.39 17.90
CA CYS A 254 7.95 -17.51 17.76
C CYS A 254 6.84 -18.01 18.67
N LEU A 255 5.99 -17.08 19.13
CA LEU A 255 4.73 -17.42 19.76
C LEU A 255 3.92 -18.33 18.82
N LYS A 256 3.36 -19.40 19.37
CA LYS A 256 2.50 -20.31 18.62
C LYS A 256 1.21 -19.58 18.22
N GLY A 257 1.13 -19.25 16.94
CA GLY A 257 0.00 -18.59 16.31
C GLY A 257 -0.83 -19.56 15.47
N ASN A 258 -2.08 -19.19 15.23
CA ASN A 258 -3.04 -19.94 14.42
C ASN A 258 -3.87 -19.02 13.50
N ALA A 259 -3.51 -17.75 13.41
CA ALA A 259 -4.26 -16.74 12.69
C ALA A 259 -3.38 -15.54 12.30
N GLY A 260 -3.97 -14.59 11.58
CA GLY A 260 -3.32 -13.34 11.22
C GLY A 260 -2.48 -13.45 9.95
N LEU A 261 -1.69 -12.40 9.71
CA LEU A 261 -0.86 -12.22 8.51
C LEU A 261 0.62 -12.10 8.88
N PHE A 262 0.95 -12.45 10.13
CA PHE A 262 2.20 -12.20 10.81
C PHE A 262 2.43 -13.23 11.92
N CYS A 263 3.68 -13.35 12.35
CA CYS A 263 4.08 -14.07 13.56
C CYS A 263 4.70 -13.12 14.59
N TRP A 264 4.66 -13.53 15.85
CA TRP A 264 5.27 -12.81 16.97
C TRP A 264 6.58 -13.50 17.34
N MET A 265 7.67 -12.97 16.81
CA MET A 265 9.04 -13.50 16.87
C MET A 265 9.73 -13.08 18.16
N ASN A 266 10.44 -14.01 18.80
CA ASN A 266 11.17 -13.77 20.04
C ASN A 266 12.68 -13.67 19.76
N LEU A 267 13.23 -12.46 19.88
CA LEU A 267 14.66 -12.16 19.84
C LEU A 267 15.20 -11.72 21.21
N SER A 268 14.44 -11.86 22.29
CA SER A 268 14.91 -11.56 23.65
C SER A 268 16.18 -12.32 24.06
N PRO A 269 16.44 -13.58 23.61
CA PRO A 269 17.73 -14.24 23.89
C PRO A 269 18.93 -13.47 23.35
N LEU A 270 18.82 -12.88 22.15
CA LEU A 270 19.90 -12.08 21.54
C LEU A 270 20.16 -10.79 22.33
N LEU A 271 19.14 -10.24 22.99
CA LEU A 271 19.30 -9.07 23.86
C LEU A 271 19.95 -9.45 25.19
N LEU A 272 19.58 -10.59 25.76
CA LEU A 272 20.14 -11.09 27.03
C LEU A 272 21.62 -11.43 26.91
N GLU A 273 22.03 -12.13 25.86
CA GLU A 273 23.43 -12.49 25.60
C GLU A 273 24.34 -11.25 25.51
N ASN A 274 23.80 -10.13 25.04
CA ASN A 274 24.51 -8.88 24.89
C ASN A 274 24.37 -7.92 26.09
N ASN A 275 23.76 -8.36 27.20
CA ASN A 275 23.41 -7.51 28.36
C ASN A 275 22.62 -6.24 27.99
N LYS A 276 21.73 -6.35 26.98
CA LYS A 276 20.90 -5.26 26.42
C LYS A 276 19.41 -5.57 26.47
N ALA A 277 18.94 -6.26 27.51
CA ALA A 277 17.53 -6.57 27.72
C ALA A 277 16.72 -5.32 28.17
N THR A 278 16.75 -4.26 27.36
CA THR A 278 16.03 -3.00 27.55
C THR A 278 15.32 -2.60 26.25
N MET A 279 14.42 -1.62 26.34
CA MET A 279 13.72 -1.10 25.15
C MET A 279 14.69 -0.41 24.17
N GLU A 280 15.74 0.23 24.69
CA GLU A 280 16.80 0.81 23.88
C GLU A 280 17.56 -0.28 23.12
N GLY A 281 17.88 -1.39 23.80
CA GLY A 281 18.50 -2.56 23.17
C GLY A 281 17.63 -3.17 22.06
N GLU A 282 16.31 -3.25 22.27
CA GLU A 282 15.36 -3.66 21.23
C GLU A 282 15.42 -2.74 20.00
N LEU A 283 15.46 -1.43 20.21
CA LEU A 283 15.52 -0.44 19.12
C LEU A 283 16.88 -0.44 18.40
N GLU A 284 17.98 -0.67 19.11
CA GLU A 284 19.30 -0.87 18.49
C GLU A 284 19.30 -2.10 17.58
N LEU A 285 18.79 -3.24 18.08
CA LEU A 285 18.65 -4.47 17.29
C LEU A 285 17.73 -4.24 16.08
N TRP A 286 16.60 -3.55 16.27
CA TRP A 286 15.70 -3.19 15.19
C TRP A 286 16.39 -2.36 14.10
N ASN A 287 17.17 -1.34 14.49
CA ASN A 287 17.93 -0.51 13.56
C ASN A 287 18.95 -1.34 12.77
N ALA A 288 19.67 -2.27 13.42
CA ALA A 288 20.58 -3.19 12.74
C ALA A 288 19.84 -4.09 11.73
N ILE A 289 18.68 -4.63 12.10
CA ILE A 289 17.84 -5.43 11.18
C ILE A 289 17.40 -4.61 9.96
N VAL A 290 17.02 -3.35 10.16
CA VAL A 290 16.60 -2.46 9.07
C VAL A 290 17.76 -2.10 8.15
N HIS A 291 18.93 -1.76 8.69
CA HIS A 291 20.05 -1.22 7.91
C HIS A 291 20.96 -2.32 7.33
N GLU A 292 21.26 -3.36 8.09
CA GLU A 292 22.21 -4.40 7.73
C GLU A 292 21.50 -5.59 7.07
N VAL A 293 20.45 -6.10 7.72
CA VAL A 293 19.65 -7.23 7.21
C VAL A 293 18.66 -6.78 6.12
N LYS A 294 18.40 -5.46 6.04
CA LYS A 294 17.48 -4.84 5.08
C LYS A 294 16.06 -5.42 5.17
N LEU A 295 15.59 -5.66 6.39
CA LEU A 295 14.23 -6.13 6.67
C LEU A 295 13.47 -5.12 7.53
N ASN A 296 12.27 -4.75 7.08
CA ASN A 296 11.38 -3.92 7.87
C ASN A 296 10.42 -4.80 8.68
N ILE A 297 10.67 -4.89 9.98
CA ILE A 297 9.84 -5.58 10.97
C ILE A 297 9.38 -4.59 12.05
N SER A 298 8.35 -4.92 12.83
CA SER A 298 7.86 -4.01 13.87
C SER A 298 8.40 -4.42 15.24
N PRO A 299 9.11 -3.55 15.97
CA PRO A 299 9.60 -3.83 17.32
C PRO A 299 8.43 -3.90 18.31
N GLY A 300 8.57 -4.68 19.38
CA GLY A 300 7.51 -4.99 20.32
C GLY A 300 7.03 -3.78 21.10
N SER A 301 7.96 -2.89 21.44
CA SER A 301 7.71 -1.56 22.01
C SER A 301 6.71 -0.74 21.19
N SER A 302 6.73 -0.83 19.86
CA SER A 302 5.75 -0.12 19.01
C SER A 302 4.31 -0.55 19.25
N CYS A 303 4.12 -1.80 19.72
CA CYS A 303 2.83 -2.40 20.05
C CYS A 303 2.56 -2.38 21.56
N HIS A 304 3.32 -1.60 22.34
CA HIS A 304 3.24 -1.51 23.80
C HIS A 304 3.52 -2.84 24.53
N CYS A 305 4.36 -3.71 23.94
CA CYS A 305 4.85 -4.88 24.68
C CYS A 305 5.73 -4.40 25.85
N SER A 306 5.48 -4.92 27.06
CA SER A 306 6.26 -4.58 28.25
C SER A 306 7.61 -5.30 28.31
N GLU A 307 7.78 -6.36 27.51
CA GLU A 307 8.99 -7.15 27.44
C GLU A 307 9.78 -6.79 26.16
N PRO A 308 11.04 -6.34 26.28
CA PRO A 308 11.86 -6.07 25.11
C PRO A 308 12.27 -7.36 24.39
N GLY A 309 12.44 -7.27 23.07
CA GLY A 309 12.96 -8.35 22.23
C GLY A 309 11.89 -9.10 21.45
N TRP A 310 10.63 -8.67 21.50
CA TRP A 310 9.57 -9.23 20.66
C TRP A 310 9.40 -8.45 19.37
N PHE A 311 9.10 -9.12 18.26
CA PHE A 311 8.95 -8.48 16.95
C PHE A 311 7.79 -9.06 16.15
N ARG A 312 6.99 -8.20 15.51
CA ARG A 312 5.98 -8.65 14.53
C ARG A 312 6.60 -8.73 13.15
N VAL A 313 6.51 -9.91 12.54
CA VAL A 313 6.99 -10.17 11.16
C VAL A 313 5.83 -10.61 10.28
N CYS A 314 5.54 -9.85 9.23
CA CYS A 314 4.48 -10.16 8.26
C CYS A 314 4.97 -11.13 7.19
N PHE A 315 4.13 -12.09 6.78
CA PHE A 315 4.48 -13.11 5.77
C PHE A 315 3.48 -13.22 4.60
N ALA A 316 2.36 -12.49 4.64
CA ALA A 316 1.26 -12.67 3.69
C ALA A 316 1.30 -11.71 2.47
N ASN A 317 2.30 -10.83 2.37
CA ASN A 317 2.38 -9.77 1.36
C ASN A 317 3.48 -9.98 0.29
N MET A 318 4.24 -11.09 0.37
CA MET A 318 5.32 -11.39 -0.58
C MET A 318 5.17 -12.79 -1.19
N ASN A 319 5.88 -13.04 -2.29
CA ASN A 319 5.96 -14.37 -2.91
C ASN A 319 6.84 -15.32 -2.07
N GLU A 320 6.92 -16.62 -2.42
CA GLU A 320 7.68 -17.63 -1.64
C GLU A 320 9.17 -17.31 -1.67
N HIS A 321 9.70 -17.02 -2.86
CA HIS A 321 11.10 -16.67 -3.07
C HIS A 321 11.56 -15.47 -2.23
N THR A 322 10.79 -14.38 -2.16
CA THR A 322 11.13 -13.22 -1.33
C THR A 322 11.14 -13.58 0.16
N LEU A 323 10.26 -14.48 0.61
CA LEU A 323 10.28 -14.96 1.99
C LEU A 323 11.51 -15.84 2.27
N GLU A 324 11.93 -16.68 1.31
CA GLU A 324 13.19 -17.45 1.39
C GLU A 324 14.39 -16.51 1.52
N VAL A 325 14.50 -15.50 0.65
CA VAL A 325 15.59 -14.51 0.72
C VAL A 325 15.58 -13.77 2.06
N ALA A 326 14.41 -13.42 2.60
CA ALA A 326 14.32 -12.78 3.91
C ALA A 326 14.81 -13.72 5.02
N LEU A 327 14.42 -15.00 4.98
CA LEU A 327 14.89 -16.01 5.93
C LEU A 327 16.40 -16.19 5.81
N GLU A 328 16.96 -16.36 4.61
CA GLU A 328 18.40 -16.47 4.36
C GLU A 328 19.19 -15.30 4.96
N ARG A 329 18.70 -14.06 4.81
CA ARG A 329 19.33 -12.89 5.42
C ARG A 329 19.31 -12.95 6.94
N ILE A 330 18.20 -13.40 7.53
CA ILE A 330 18.11 -13.64 8.97
C ILE A 330 19.10 -14.74 9.38
N LEU A 331 19.24 -15.82 8.60
CA LEU A 331 20.20 -16.89 8.90
C LEU A 331 21.63 -16.35 8.94
N VAL A 332 22.04 -15.58 7.93
CA VAL A 332 23.38 -14.99 7.84
C VAL A 332 23.62 -14.03 9.01
N ALA A 333 22.66 -13.17 9.32
CA ALA A 333 22.77 -12.23 10.43
C ALA A 333 22.84 -12.93 11.79
N ALA A 334 21.97 -13.92 12.04
CA ALA A 334 21.97 -14.71 13.26
C ALA A 334 23.29 -15.47 13.43
N SER A 335 23.85 -16.02 12.35
CA SER A 335 25.14 -16.72 12.36
C SER A 335 26.30 -15.80 12.73
N GLN A 336 26.26 -14.54 12.30
CA GLN A 336 27.28 -13.53 12.63
C GLN A 336 27.16 -13.02 14.06
N ILE A 337 25.95 -12.99 14.62
CA ILE A 337 25.68 -12.53 16.00
C ILE A 337 25.95 -13.65 17.03
N ILE A 338 25.57 -14.89 16.72
CA ILE A 338 25.70 -16.05 17.61
C ILE A 338 27.11 -16.69 17.48
N GLY A 339 27.76 -16.56 16.32
CA GLY A 339 29.07 -17.16 16.03
C GLY A 339 30.23 -16.22 16.34
N GLY A 340 30.66 -16.17 17.60
CA GLY A 340 32.02 -15.71 17.93
C GLY A 340 33.06 -16.65 17.32
N ASP A 341 33.91 -16.14 16.42
CA ASP A 341 35.21 -16.65 15.93
C ASP A 341 35.35 -18.13 15.45
N GLY A 342 34.27 -18.89 15.23
CA GLY A 342 34.38 -20.34 14.98
C GLY A 342 34.07 -20.88 13.58
N THR A 343 33.29 -20.19 12.75
CA THR A 343 32.65 -20.83 11.57
C THR A 343 32.75 -20.01 10.27
N GLN A 344 33.90 -19.38 10.02
CA GLN A 344 34.18 -18.70 8.75
C GLN A 344 34.41 -19.65 7.55
N SER A 345 34.54 -20.96 7.76
CA SER A 345 35.00 -21.90 6.73
C SER A 345 33.94 -22.38 5.72
N GLN A 346 32.64 -22.19 5.96
CA GLN A 346 31.60 -22.76 5.06
C GLN A 346 30.82 -21.72 4.24
N ILE A 347 30.96 -20.42 4.50
CA ILE A 347 30.21 -19.36 3.80
C ILE A 347 31.04 -18.72 2.66
N SER A 348 32.37 -18.86 2.68
CA SER A 348 33.28 -18.27 1.70
C SER A 348 33.13 -18.81 0.26
N ASP A 349 32.61 -20.03 0.09
CA ASP A 349 32.57 -20.68 -1.23
C ASP A 349 31.31 -20.38 -2.05
N TYR A 350 30.29 -19.75 -1.47
CA TYR A 350 29.03 -19.44 -2.18
C TYR A 350 28.93 -17.97 -2.65
N CYS A 351 29.61 -17.03 -1.98
CA CYS A 351 29.59 -15.60 -2.33
C CYS A 351 30.56 -15.18 -3.45
N SER A 352 31.44 -16.07 -3.92
CA SER A 352 32.54 -15.73 -4.84
C SER A 352 32.16 -15.71 -6.34
N ARG A 353 30.87 -15.77 -6.69
CA ARG A 353 30.38 -15.64 -8.07
C ARG A 353 29.40 -14.49 -8.24
N SER A 354 29.87 -13.23 -8.22
CA SER A 354 29.38 -12.21 -9.17
C SER A 354 30.18 -10.90 -9.08
N PHE A 355 30.35 -10.29 -10.27
CA PHE A 355 30.80 -8.93 -10.56
C PHE A 355 32.29 -8.61 -10.61
N GLN A 356 32.82 -8.74 -11.83
CA GLN A 356 34.04 -8.13 -12.31
C GLN A 356 33.74 -7.34 -13.60
N SER A 357 33.49 -6.03 -13.49
CA SER A 357 33.88 -4.96 -14.44
C SER A 357 33.16 -3.64 -14.14
N LYS A 358 33.76 -2.81 -13.27
CA LYS A 358 33.25 -1.48 -12.90
C LYS A 358 33.74 -0.36 -13.83
N LYS A 359 34.57 -0.68 -14.82
CA LYS A 359 35.32 0.30 -15.63
C LYS A 359 34.63 0.63 -16.96
N ASP A 360 33.88 -0.30 -17.54
CA ASP A 360 33.21 -0.10 -18.83
C ASP A 360 31.89 0.69 -18.69
N LEU A 361 31.23 0.58 -17.53
CA LEU A 361 29.97 1.27 -17.24
C LEU A 361 30.13 2.79 -17.11
N LEU A 362 31.29 3.27 -16.62
CA LEU A 362 31.53 4.70 -16.38
C LEU A 362 31.84 5.48 -17.67
N SER A 363 32.38 4.82 -18.69
CA SER A 363 32.59 5.42 -20.02
C SER A 363 31.26 5.68 -20.74
N LEU A 364 30.33 4.71 -20.65
CA LEU A 364 29.04 4.77 -21.32
C LEU A 364 28.12 5.88 -20.76
N ILE A 365 28.22 6.15 -19.45
CA ILE A 365 27.40 7.15 -18.74
C ILE A 365 27.79 8.58 -19.13
N SER A 366 29.07 8.84 -19.41
CA SER A 366 29.56 10.17 -19.82
C SER A 366 29.01 10.60 -21.19
N ASP A 367 28.93 9.67 -22.13
CA ASP A 367 28.47 9.95 -23.50
C ASP A 367 26.94 10.09 -23.57
N LEU A 368 26.21 9.36 -22.73
CA LEU A 368 24.74 9.46 -22.61
C LEU A 368 24.29 10.82 -22.03
N LEU A 369 25.05 11.41 -21.11
CA LEU A 369 24.69 12.66 -20.45
C LEU A 369 24.88 13.91 -21.34
N LEU A 370 25.80 13.87 -22.31
CA LEU A 370 25.94 14.91 -23.34
C LEU A 370 24.78 14.89 -24.34
N LEU A 371 24.23 13.70 -24.63
CA LEU A 371 23.05 13.53 -25.46
C LEU A 371 21.78 14.16 -24.81
N PHE A 372 21.69 14.11 -23.48
CA PHE A 372 20.56 14.61 -22.69
C PHE A 372 20.38 16.14 -22.76
N SER A 373 21.47 16.90 -22.85
CA SER A 373 21.40 18.37 -22.96
C SER A 373 20.82 18.84 -24.30
N ALA A 374 21.06 18.10 -25.38
CA ALA A 374 20.62 18.46 -26.73
C ALA A 374 19.15 18.09 -26.99
N LEU A 375 18.70 16.93 -26.50
CA LEU A 375 17.32 16.45 -26.66
C LEU A 375 16.29 17.29 -25.88
N PHE A 376 16.68 17.88 -24.75
CA PHE A 376 15.78 18.70 -23.93
C PHE A 376 15.47 20.07 -24.54
N HIS A 377 16.43 20.71 -25.24
CA HIS A 377 16.17 21.94 -25.99
C HIS A 377 15.22 21.70 -27.16
N PHE A 378 15.36 20.56 -27.85
CA PHE A 378 14.51 20.18 -28.99
C PHE A 378 13.05 19.89 -28.58
N ALA A 379 12.82 19.26 -27.43
CA ALA A 379 11.48 18.93 -26.93
C ALA A 379 10.65 20.19 -26.57
N ILE A 380 11.29 21.22 -25.99
CA ILE A 380 10.62 22.49 -25.65
C ILE A 380 10.23 23.26 -26.92
N GLU A 381 11.07 23.25 -27.94
CA GLU A 381 10.82 23.94 -29.21
C GLU A 381 9.68 23.28 -30.02
N THR A 382 9.55 21.95 -29.89
CA THR A 382 8.50 21.15 -30.56
C THR A 382 7.13 21.36 -29.91
N GLU A 383 7.05 21.42 -28.57
CA GLU A 383 5.78 21.75 -27.88
C GLU A 383 5.31 23.18 -28.17
N LEU A 384 6.22 24.14 -28.31
CA LEU A 384 5.88 25.52 -28.71
C LEU A 384 5.33 25.59 -30.14
N ARG A 385 5.84 24.80 -31.08
CA ARG A 385 5.30 24.73 -32.46
C ARG A 385 3.92 24.07 -32.52
N ILE A 386 3.68 23.04 -31.72
CA ILE A 386 2.36 22.38 -31.60
C ILE A 386 1.34 23.36 -31.00
N PHE A 387 1.75 24.16 -30.01
CA PHE A 387 0.94 25.22 -29.40
C PHE A 387 0.47 26.28 -30.42
N PHE A 388 1.36 26.81 -31.26
CA PHE A 388 0.99 27.79 -32.29
C PHE A 388 0.10 27.21 -33.40
N THR A 389 0.33 25.95 -33.81
CA THR A 389 -0.44 25.30 -34.88
C THR A 389 -1.87 24.94 -34.46
N ILE A 390 -2.08 24.59 -33.19
CA ILE A 390 -3.42 24.30 -32.63
C ILE A 390 -4.18 25.61 -32.36
N HIS A 391 -3.49 26.67 -31.92
CA HIS A 391 -4.11 27.97 -31.68
C HIS A 391 -4.61 28.63 -32.97
N GLU A 392 -3.91 28.48 -34.10
CA GLU A 392 -4.30 29.04 -35.39
C GLU A 392 -5.54 28.36 -36.00
N LYS A 393 -5.83 27.11 -35.62
CA LYS A 393 -6.99 26.34 -36.09
C LYS A 393 -8.25 26.49 -35.25
N VAL A 394 -8.16 27.02 -34.02
CA VAL A 394 -9.27 27.05 -33.05
C VAL A 394 -9.89 28.45 -32.86
N THR A 395 -9.25 29.52 -33.32
CA THR A 395 -9.78 30.90 -33.22
C THR A 395 -10.19 31.50 -34.57
N ASP A 396 -11.41 32.06 -34.62
CA ASP A 396 -11.96 32.82 -35.75
C ASP A 396 -11.06 34.02 -36.12
N LYS A 397 -10.83 34.25 -37.42
CA LYS A 397 -9.79 35.15 -37.97
C LYS A 397 -9.94 36.63 -37.57
N ARG A 398 -11.06 37.04 -36.98
CA ARG A 398 -11.33 38.45 -36.64
C ARG A 398 -10.78 38.91 -35.29
N SER A 399 -10.49 38.01 -34.35
CA SER A 399 -9.96 38.41 -33.03
C SER A 399 -8.45 38.71 -33.06
N ILE A 400 -7.74 38.21 -34.06
CA ILE A 400 -6.27 38.30 -34.14
C ILE A 400 -5.78 39.70 -34.56
N GLN A 401 -6.61 40.50 -35.24
CA GLN A 401 -6.18 41.81 -35.73
C GLN A 401 -6.10 42.88 -34.62
N ILE A 402 -6.76 42.64 -33.47
CA ILE A 402 -6.80 43.59 -32.35
C ILE A 402 -5.67 43.31 -31.33
N GLU A 403 -5.25 42.05 -31.14
CA GLU A 403 -4.14 41.73 -30.21
C GLU A 403 -2.75 41.87 -30.83
N MET A 404 -2.57 41.68 -32.14
CA MET A 404 -1.25 41.88 -32.78
C MET A 404 -0.81 43.35 -32.85
N HIS A 405 -1.73 44.31 -32.82
CA HIS A 405 -1.39 45.75 -32.78
C HIS A 405 -0.87 46.22 -31.41
N LEU A 406 -1.03 45.43 -30.35
CA LEU A 406 -0.55 45.78 -29.00
C LEU A 406 0.82 45.19 -28.66
N ILE A 407 1.35 44.26 -29.47
CA ILE A 407 2.66 43.62 -29.22
C ILE A 407 3.75 44.12 -30.18
N HIS A 408 3.40 44.76 -31.30
CA HIS A 408 4.36 45.26 -32.29
C HIS A 408 4.95 46.67 -32.02
N ALA A 409 4.79 47.23 -30.82
CA ALA A 409 5.21 48.61 -30.53
C ALA A 409 6.58 48.76 -29.87
N ASN A 410 7.41 47.72 -29.68
CA ASN A 410 8.76 47.92 -29.15
C ASN A 410 9.82 46.94 -29.71
N ASN A 411 10.78 47.55 -30.39
CA ASN A 411 12.12 47.11 -30.81
C ASN A 411 12.33 46.49 -32.21
N PRO A 412 13.15 47.14 -33.07
CA PRO A 412 13.64 46.62 -34.34
C PRO A 412 15.03 45.99 -34.19
N CYS A 413 15.20 44.73 -34.58
CA CYS A 413 16.44 44.19 -35.17
C CYS A 413 16.25 42.70 -35.45
N GLN A 414 16.29 42.32 -36.72
CA GLN A 414 16.32 40.93 -37.16
C GLN A 414 17.48 40.71 -38.13
N LYS A 415 18.10 39.53 -37.96
CA LYS A 415 19.12 38.82 -38.77
C LYS A 415 20.58 39.13 -38.39
N PRO A 416 21.40 38.10 -38.03
CA PRO A 416 21.46 36.76 -38.64
C PRO A 416 21.43 35.59 -37.62
N TYR A 417 20.49 34.65 -37.73
CA TYR A 417 20.45 33.42 -36.91
C TYR A 417 20.20 32.14 -37.73
N GLU A 418 19.89 32.25 -39.03
CA GLU A 418 19.46 31.09 -39.84
C GLU A 418 20.61 30.28 -40.45
N LEU A 419 21.84 30.82 -40.57
CA LEU A 419 22.98 30.09 -41.13
C LEU A 419 23.73 29.23 -40.11
N GLU A 420 23.89 29.69 -38.86
CA GLU A 420 24.59 28.92 -37.81
C GLU A 420 23.81 27.66 -37.37
N ILE A 421 22.48 27.72 -37.47
CA ILE A 421 21.60 26.59 -37.13
C ILE A 421 21.74 25.44 -38.14
N LEU A 422 21.97 25.74 -39.41
CA LEU A 422 22.07 24.72 -40.47
C LEU A 422 23.42 23.97 -40.43
N GLU A 423 24.52 24.67 -40.07
CA GLU A 423 25.83 24.03 -39.84
C GLU A 423 25.81 23.13 -38.59
N ALA A 424 25.17 23.58 -37.51
CA ALA A 424 25.02 22.78 -36.28
C ALA A 424 24.16 21.52 -36.51
N GLN A 425 23.09 21.62 -37.30
CA GLN A 425 22.23 20.48 -37.64
C GLN A 425 22.97 19.41 -38.46
N THR A 426 23.86 19.82 -39.37
CA THR A 426 24.60 18.90 -40.25
C THR A 426 25.69 18.13 -39.48
N GLN A 427 26.35 18.78 -38.51
CA GLN A 427 27.35 18.13 -37.65
C GLN A 427 26.72 17.16 -36.64
N LEU A 428 25.53 17.47 -36.11
CA LEU A 428 24.81 16.61 -35.17
C LEU A 428 24.31 15.31 -35.84
N LEU A 429 23.82 15.39 -37.09
CA LEU A 429 23.38 14.23 -37.87
C LEU A 429 24.53 13.28 -38.22
N GLN A 430 25.73 13.80 -38.51
CA GLN A 430 26.92 12.97 -38.75
C GLN A 430 27.42 12.25 -37.49
N LEU A 431 27.25 12.87 -36.30
CA LEU A 431 27.61 12.27 -35.02
C LEU A 431 26.62 11.17 -34.61
N MET A 432 25.33 11.40 -34.83
CA MET A 432 24.27 10.41 -34.57
C MET A 432 24.40 9.16 -35.45
N TRP A 433 24.80 9.29 -36.72
CA TRP A 433 25.02 8.14 -37.60
C TRP A 433 26.19 7.26 -37.13
N LYS A 434 27.29 7.86 -36.67
CA LYS A 434 28.46 7.12 -36.14
C LYS A 434 28.13 6.33 -34.88
N VAL A 435 27.30 6.89 -34.00
CA VAL A 435 26.86 6.21 -32.76
C VAL A 435 25.89 5.06 -33.07
N LEU A 436 24.98 5.26 -34.03
CA LEU A 436 24.03 4.21 -34.46
C LEU A 436 24.73 3.03 -35.14
N PHE A 437 25.81 3.29 -35.91
CA PHE A 437 26.60 2.27 -36.59
C PHE A 437 27.42 1.40 -35.61
N CYS A 438 27.91 1.98 -34.51
CA CYS A 438 28.57 1.21 -33.44
C CYS A 438 27.58 0.31 -32.67
N LEU A 439 26.36 0.77 -32.42
CA LEU A 439 25.32 0.01 -31.72
C LEU A 439 24.77 -1.18 -32.52
N THR A 440 24.81 -1.12 -33.85
CA THR A 440 24.36 -2.22 -34.71
C THR A 440 25.33 -3.40 -34.77
N CYS A 441 26.61 -3.22 -34.40
CA CYS A 441 27.63 -4.28 -34.49
C CYS A 441 27.62 -5.27 -33.30
N GLU A 442 26.87 -5.02 -32.22
CA GLU A 442 26.80 -5.91 -31.05
C GLU A 442 25.42 -6.58 -30.82
N LEU A 443 24.44 -6.37 -31.71
CA LEU A 443 23.05 -6.86 -31.53
C LEU A 443 22.68 -8.12 -32.33
N ASP A 444 23.65 -8.92 -32.76
CA ASP A 444 23.39 -10.19 -33.46
C ASP A 444 22.93 -11.34 -32.53
N LEU A 445 22.87 -11.13 -31.21
CA LEU A 445 22.53 -12.17 -30.23
C LEU A 445 21.06 -12.18 -29.72
N MET A 446 20.19 -11.28 -30.19
CA MET A 446 18.77 -11.23 -29.73
C MET A 446 17.71 -11.18 -30.85
N ALA A 447 18.02 -11.70 -32.03
CA ALA A 447 17.13 -11.63 -33.20
C ALA A 447 15.85 -12.51 -33.12
N SER A 448 15.77 -13.50 -32.24
CA SER A 448 14.63 -14.45 -32.17
C SER A 448 13.47 -13.98 -31.29
N SER A 449 13.78 -13.36 -30.15
CA SER A 449 12.77 -12.87 -29.19
C SER A 449 12.04 -11.62 -29.68
N LEU A 450 12.74 -10.74 -30.40
CA LEU A 450 12.19 -9.50 -30.94
C LEU A 450 11.14 -9.76 -32.03
N LYS A 451 11.39 -10.74 -32.91
CA LYS A 451 10.43 -11.17 -33.95
C LYS A 451 9.14 -11.72 -33.37
N THR A 452 9.24 -12.45 -32.25
CA THR A 452 8.07 -13.03 -31.57
C THR A 452 7.21 -11.94 -30.92
N LEU A 453 7.84 -10.91 -30.35
CA LEU A 453 7.16 -9.78 -29.74
C LEU A 453 6.48 -8.89 -30.81
N GLN A 454 7.17 -8.59 -31.90
CA GLN A 454 6.61 -7.85 -33.05
C GLN A 454 5.41 -8.58 -33.66
N SER A 455 5.49 -9.91 -33.81
CA SER A 455 4.38 -10.72 -34.32
C SER A 455 3.13 -10.63 -33.43
N LYS A 456 3.29 -10.68 -32.11
CA LYS A 456 2.16 -10.59 -31.17
C LYS A 456 1.57 -9.19 -31.09
N ALA A 457 2.42 -8.15 -31.13
CA ALA A 457 1.99 -6.76 -31.19
C ALA A 457 1.22 -6.46 -32.48
N GLY A 458 1.67 -6.98 -33.62
CA GLY A 458 0.98 -6.87 -34.91
C GLY A 458 -0.40 -7.54 -34.91
N GLN A 459 -0.51 -8.75 -34.32
CA GLN A 459 -1.79 -9.45 -34.20
C GLN A 459 -2.79 -8.70 -33.30
N ALA A 460 -2.32 -8.16 -32.16
CA ALA A 460 -3.16 -7.36 -31.27
C ALA A 460 -3.63 -6.06 -31.92
N SER A 461 -2.74 -5.39 -32.67
CA SER A 461 -3.07 -4.18 -33.42
C SER A 461 -4.08 -4.44 -34.54
N GLN A 462 -3.93 -5.52 -35.31
CA GLN A 462 -4.91 -5.92 -36.34
C GLN A 462 -6.27 -6.31 -35.74
N PHE A 463 -6.28 -6.97 -34.59
CA PHE A 463 -7.52 -7.30 -33.88
C PHE A 463 -8.26 -6.03 -33.43
N LEU A 464 -7.53 -5.08 -32.82
CA LEU A 464 -8.09 -3.80 -32.37
C LEU A 464 -8.54 -2.91 -33.54
N ALA A 465 -7.78 -2.85 -34.64
CA ALA A 465 -8.18 -2.10 -35.82
C ALA A 465 -9.45 -2.67 -36.46
N LYS A 466 -9.60 -4.01 -36.49
CA LYS A 466 -10.74 -4.67 -37.12
C LYS A 466 -11.99 -4.71 -36.23
N HIS A 467 -11.84 -4.79 -34.90
CA HIS A 467 -12.96 -5.02 -33.97
C HIS A 467 -13.19 -3.85 -33.00
N GLY A 468 -12.26 -2.90 -32.90
CA GLY A 468 -12.30 -1.78 -31.97
C GLY A 468 -13.49 -0.85 -32.19
N THR A 469 -13.88 -0.58 -33.44
CA THR A 469 -15.05 0.26 -33.74
C THR A 469 -16.36 -0.42 -33.34
N ALA A 470 -16.46 -1.74 -33.50
CA ALA A 470 -17.63 -2.51 -33.09
C ALA A 470 -17.70 -2.60 -31.56
N TYR A 471 -16.57 -2.83 -30.90
CA TYR A 471 -16.45 -2.84 -29.45
C TYR A 471 -16.80 -1.47 -28.84
N TYR A 472 -16.31 -0.38 -29.43
CA TYR A 472 -16.62 0.98 -29.01
C TYR A 472 -18.10 1.33 -29.21
N LYS A 473 -18.72 0.94 -30.33
CA LYS A 473 -20.17 1.10 -30.54
C LYS A 473 -21.00 0.30 -29.54
N GLN A 474 -20.62 -0.94 -29.26
CA GLN A 474 -21.31 -1.78 -28.28
C GLN A 474 -21.22 -1.20 -26.86
N LEU A 475 -20.04 -0.67 -26.50
CA LEU A 475 -19.79 0.00 -25.24
C LEU A 475 -20.61 1.30 -25.11
N LEU A 476 -20.70 2.11 -26.18
CA LEU A 476 -21.52 3.31 -26.20
C LEU A 476 -23.01 3.00 -26.08
N GLU A 477 -23.51 1.96 -26.74
CA GLU A 477 -24.92 1.59 -26.66
C GLU A 477 -25.30 1.01 -25.29
N GLN A 478 -24.40 0.24 -24.66
CA GLN A 478 -24.56 -0.24 -23.28
C GLN A 478 -24.55 0.90 -22.25
N ASN A 479 -23.83 1.98 -22.54
CA ASN A 479 -23.66 3.12 -21.63
C ASN A 479 -24.67 4.25 -21.87
N LYS A 480 -25.53 4.14 -22.88
CA LYS A 480 -26.54 5.15 -23.25
C LYS A 480 -27.52 5.46 -22.12
N GLN A 481 -27.76 4.49 -21.23
CA GLN A 481 -28.59 4.65 -20.03
C GLN A 481 -28.00 5.60 -18.97
N TYR A 482 -26.70 5.93 -19.05
CA TYR A 482 -26.01 6.83 -18.10
C TYR A 482 -25.88 8.27 -18.62
N ILE A 483 -26.25 8.53 -19.87
CA ILE A 483 -26.22 9.86 -20.46
C ILE A 483 -27.61 10.47 -20.30
N GLN A 484 -27.84 11.14 -19.16
CA GLN A 484 -29.01 11.99 -18.98
C GLN A 484 -28.72 13.39 -19.55
N ASP A 485 -29.57 13.80 -20.49
CA ASP A 485 -29.56 14.99 -21.35
C ASP A 485 -28.63 14.96 -22.58
N PRO A 486 -29.10 15.44 -23.75
CA PRO A 486 -28.29 15.47 -24.96
C PRO A 486 -27.10 16.40 -24.75
N ALA A 487 -25.90 15.87 -25.01
CA ALA A 487 -24.68 16.66 -25.01
C ALA A 487 -24.77 17.75 -26.08
N THR A 488 -24.98 19.00 -25.67
CA THR A 488 -24.86 20.12 -26.60
C THR A 488 -23.38 20.32 -26.94
N VAL A 489 -23.10 20.66 -28.19
CA VAL A 489 -21.75 20.94 -28.66
C VAL A 489 -21.11 22.04 -27.80
N GLU A 490 -21.88 23.03 -27.33
CA GLU A 490 -21.38 24.03 -26.39
C GLU A 490 -20.91 23.44 -25.06
N LYS A 491 -21.62 22.46 -24.48
CA LYS A 491 -21.28 21.89 -23.18
C LYS A 491 -20.05 20.99 -23.25
N CYS A 492 -19.89 20.23 -24.34
CA CYS A 492 -18.66 19.48 -24.61
C CYS A 492 -17.46 20.41 -24.84
N ASN A 493 -17.66 21.51 -25.58
CA ASN A 493 -16.62 22.53 -25.79
C ASN A 493 -16.28 23.30 -24.51
N LEU A 494 -17.25 23.50 -23.61
CA LEU A 494 -17.02 24.14 -22.32
C LEU A 494 -16.21 23.23 -21.39
N LEU A 495 -16.54 21.94 -21.33
CA LEU A 495 -15.82 20.95 -20.52
C LEU A 495 -14.38 20.74 -21.01
N SER A 496 -14.15 20.71 -22.33
CA SER A 496 -12.80 20.62 -22.89
C SER A 496 -11.97 21.87 -22.58
N LYS A 497 -12.57 23.06 -22.67
CA LYS A 497 -11.95 24.33 -22.26
C LYS A 497 -11.65 24.35 -20.76
N GLN A 498 -12.59 23.94 -19.92
CA GLN A 498 -12.38 23.89 -18.47
C GLN A 498 -11.24 22.94 -18.10
N LEU A 499 -11.20 21.74 -18.71
CA LEU A 499 -10.10 20.80 -18.51
C LEU A 499 -8.76 21.41 -18.96
N LEU A 500 -8.73 22.10 -20.11
CA LEU A 500 -7.54 22.80 -20.60
C LEU A 500 -7.07 23.88 -19.62
N TYR A 501 -7.98 24.74 -19.15
CA TYR A 501 -7.64 25.81 -18.19
C TYR A 501 -7.22 25.26 -16.83
N THR A 502 -7.80 24.16 -16.35
CA THR A 502 -7.34 23.47 -15.14
C THR A 502 -5.94 22.89 -15.31
N ARG A 503 -5.61 22.37 -16.50
CA ARG A 503 -4.25 21.90 -16.81
C ARG A 503 -3.25 23.05 -16.90
N LEU A 504 -3.61 24.16 -17.55
CA LEU A 504 -2.78 25.37 -17.63
C LEU A 504 -2.52 25.98 -16.25
N ALA A 505 -3.54 26.06 -15.39
CA ALA A 505 -3.41 26.54 -14.02
C ALA A 505 -2.47 25.70 -13.15
N SER A 506 -2.24 24.42 -13.52
CA SER A 506 -1.33 23.53 -12.80
C SER A 506 0.15 23.65 -13.24
N ILE A 507 0.43 24.35 -14.35
CA ILE A 507 1.79 24.48 -14.91
C ILE A 507 2.77 25.18 -13.97
N PRO A 508 2.42 26.32 -13.32
CA PRO A 508 3.35 26.99 -12.40
C PRO A 508 3.79 26.10 -11.23
N ALA A 509 2.84 25.36 -10.64
CA ALA A 509 3.13 24.43 -9.55
C ALA A 509 4.00 23.25 -10.00
N ARG A 510 3.77 22.74 -11.22
CA ARG A 510 4.61 21.69 -11.81
C ARG A 510 6.02 22.19 -12.14
N LYS A 511 6.16 23.42 -12.63
CA LYS A 511 7.45 24.06 -12.87
C LYS A 511 8.22 24.23 -11.56
N GLU A 512 7.54 24.62 -10.49
CA GLU A 512 8.17 24.76 -9.17
C GLU A 512 8.62 23.40 -8.59
N ALA A 513 7.79 22.36 -8.70
CA ALA A 513 8.15 21.00 -8.31
C ALA A 513 9.36 20.49 -9.11
N PHE A 514 9.35 20.70 -10.43
CA PHE A 514 10.46 20.33 -11.30
C PHE A 514 11.74 21.09 -10.96
N SER A 515 11.68 22.41 -10.68
CA SER A 515 12.86 23.17 -10.25
C SER A 515 13.45 22.61 -8.95
N LYS A 516 12.62 22.18 -7.99
CA LYS A 516 13.08 21.54 -6.75
C LYS A 516 13.77 20.20 -7.01
N GLU A 517 13.23 19.39 -7.91
CA GLU A 517 13.85 18.13 -8.34
C GLU A 517 15.18 18.37 -9.09
N VAL A 518 15.24 19.38 -9.95
CA VAL A 518 16.46 19.77 -10.67
C VAL A 518 17.54 20.26 -9.70
N ASP A 519 17.17 21.05 -8.69
CA ASP A 519 18.13 21.53 -7.70
C ASP A 519 18.63 20.39 -6.78
N TYR A 520 17.78 19.40 -6.50
CA TYR A 520 18.18 18.15 -5.85
C TYR A 520 19.18 17.35 -6.70
N VAL A 521 18.93 17.21 -8.00
CA VAL A 521 19.85 16.54 -8.94
C VAL A 521 21.18 17.30 -9.06
N LYS A 522 21.16 18.64 -9.07
CA LYS A 522 22.41 19.45 -9.03
C LYS A 522 23.20 19.24 -7.74
N GLN A 523 22.53 19.07 -6.59
CA GLN A 523 23.20 18.74 -5.34
C GLN A 523 23.82 17.34 -5.36
N LEU A 524 23.10 16.34 -5.88
CA LEU A 524 23.63 14.99 -6.14
C LEU A 524 24.87 15.03 -7.04
N TRP A 525 24.86 15.88 -8.08
CA TRP A 525 25.98 16.03 -9.00
C TRP A 525 27.21 16.70 -8.36
N LYS A 526 27.01 17.66 -7.45
CA LYS A 526 28.12 18.26 -6.68
C LYS A 526 28.80 17.24 -5.78
N ASN A 527 28.06 16.24 -5.30
CA ASN A 527 28.56 15.16 -4.44
C ASN A 527 28.77 13.85 -5.23
N LYS A 528 29.10 13.92 -6.53
CA LYS A 528 29.18 12.77 -7.45
C LYS A 528 30.16 11.65 -7.05
N GLN A 529 31.04 11.88 -6.09
CA GLN A 529 31.95 10.85 -5.56
C GLN A 529 31.24 9.87 -4.63
N ASP A 530 30.05 10.21 -4.13
CA ASP A 530 29.25 9.41 -3.20
C ASP A 530 28.08 8.65 -3.86
N LEU A 531 27.94 8.75 -5.19
CA LEU A 531 26.85 8.11 -5.95
C LEU A 531 27.01 6.59 -5.95
N LYS A 532 25.97 5.87 -5.51
CA LYS A 532 25.94 4.40 -5.52
C LYS A 532 25.53 3.91 -6.91
N VAL A 533 25.90 2.66 -7.23
CA VAL A 533 25.55 2.01 -8.52
C VAL A 533 24.03 1.96 -8.73
N GLU A 534 23.26 1.92 -7.64
CA GLU A 534 21.80 1.94 -7.64
C GLU A 534 21.23 3.28 -8.15
N ASP A 535 21.88 4.41 -7.81
CA ASP A 535 21.47 5.75 -8.26
C ASP A 535 21.68 5.93 -9.77
N ALA A 536 22.74 5.31 -10.32
CA ALA A 536 22.99 5.27 -11.76
C ALA A 536 21.95 4.42 -12.51
N GLY A 537 21.45 3.34 -11.90
CA GLY A 537 20.38 2.52 -12.45
C GLY A 537 19.03 3.24 -12.50
N ILE A 538 18.71 4.01 -11.46
CA ILE A 538 17.49 4.84 -11.42
C ILE A 538 17.57 5.95 -12.46
N ALA A 539 18.72 6.61 -12.60
CA ALA A 539 18.93 7.63 -13.63
C ALA A 539 18.79 7.06 -15.05
N ALA A 540 19.27 5.85 -15.30
CA ALA A 540 19.13 5.18 -16.60
C ALA A 540 17.67 4.80 -16.92
N LEU A 541 16.91 4.31 -15.94
CA LEU A 541 15.49 3.99 -16.11
C LEU A 541 14.65 5.25 -16.35
N PHE A 542 14.92 6.32 -15.61
CA PHE A 542 14.27 7.61 -15.83
C PHE A 542 14.61 8.18 -17.22
N GLY A 543 15.84 7.99 -17.69
CA GLY A 543 16.23 8.41 -19.02
C GLY A 543 15.54 7.61 -20.13
N LEU A 544 15.36 6.30 -19.96
CA LEU A 544 14.55 5.46 -20.84
C LEU A 544 13.09 5.89 -20.87
N GLU A 545 12.53 6.28 -19.73
CA GLU A 545 11.16 6.77 -19.64
C GLU A 545 10.98 8.10 -20.37
N ILE A 546 11.89 9.06 -20.19
CA ILE A 546 11.89 10.33 -20.94
C ILE A 546 12.00 10.08 -22.45
N PHE A 547 12.88 9.16 -22.86
CA PHE A 547 13.03 8.82 -24.27
C PHE A 547 11.77 8.16 -24.85
N ALA A 548 11.11 7.28 -24.09
CA ALA A 548 9.84 6.68 -24.50
C ALA A 548 8.73 7.74 -24.63
N TRP A 549 8.65 8.70 -23.72
CA TRP A 549 7.72 9.82 -23.80
C TRP A 549 8.04 10.77 -24.96
N PHE A 550 9.31 11.01 -25.26
CA PHE A 550 9.74 11.76 -26.44
C PHE A 550 9.32 11.06 -27.73
N CYS A 551 9.56 9.75 -27.85
CA CYS A 551 9.12 8.97 -29.01
C CYS A 551 7.59 8.98 -29.15
N ALA A 552 6.85 8.83 -28.05
CA ALA A 552 5.39 8.91 -28.05
C ALA A 552 4.91 10.32 -28.45
N GLY A 553 5.55 11.37 -27.94
CA GLY A 553 5.29 12.76 -28.28
C GLY A 553 5.55 13.09 -29.75
N GLU A 554 6.64 12.58 -30.33
CA GLU A 554 6.94 12.70 -31.77
C GLU A 554 5.90 11.95 -32.63
N ILE A 555 5.51 10.74 -32.22
CA ILE A 555 4.47 9.95 -32.92
C ILE A 555 3.13 10.71 -32.92
N VAL A 556 2.74 11.28 -31.78
CA VAL A 556 1.49 12.04 -31.64
C VAL A 556 1.57 13.40 -32.34
N GLY A 557 2.70 14.11 -32.19
CA GLY A 557 2.94 15.44 -32.75
C GLY A 557 3.01 15.47 -34.28
N ARG A 558 3.41 14.35 -34.90
CA ARG A 558 3.38 14.16 -36.37
C ARG A 558 2.08 13.53 -36.88
N GLY A 559 1.03 13.48 -36.06
CA GLY A 559 -0.27 12.93 -36.45
C GLY A 559 -0.23 11.44 -36.79
N PHE A 560 0.58 10.66 -36.06
CA PHE A 560 0.76 9.21 -36.24
C PHE A 560 1.40 8.78 -37.58
N THR A 561 2.16 9.65 -38.25
CA THR A 561 2.87 9.28 -39.49
C THR A 561 4.37 9.08 -39.26
N PHE A 562 4.87 7.88 -39.55
CA PHE A 562 6.29 7.57 -39.61
C PHE A 562 6.71 7.53 -41.09
N THR A 563 7.64 8.39 -41.49
CA THR A 563 8.31 8.34 -42.81
C THR A 563 7.39 8.19 -44.03
N GLY A 564 6.23 8.86 -44.03
CA GLY A 564 5.38 8.97 -45.22
C GLY A 564 4.49 7.77 -45.56
N TYR A 565 4.30 6.81 -44.65
CA TYR A 565 3.26 5.78 -44.80
C TYR A 565 2.23 5.89 -43.67
N TYR A 566 0.94 5.86 -44.04
CA TYR A 566 -0.19 5.84 -43.11
C TYR A 566 -0.30 4.46 -42.44
N VAL A 567 -0.50 4.43 -41.12
CA VAL A 567 -0.92 3.24 -40.36
C VAL A 567 -2.44 3.25 -40.23
#